data_AF-A0A7C5SWJ4-F1
#
_entry.id   AF-A0A7C5SWJ4-F1
#
_cell.length_a   1.000
_cell.length_b   1.000
_cell.length_c   1.000
_cell.angle_alpha   90.00
_cell.angle_beta   90.00
_cell.angle_gamma   90.00
#
_symmetry.space_group_name_H-M   'P 1'
#
loop_
_entity.id
_entity.type
_entity.pdbx_description
1 polymer ?
#
loop_
_entity_poly.entity_id
_entity_poly.type
_entity_poly.pdbx_seq_one_letter_code
_entity_poly.pdbx_strand_id
1 'polypeptide(L)'
;EKIKNGDVTQAELDKVKINTKAEFIYSLESSNSVTSLYGDYYVKGNIQPLLEYEEKLDKITLKDISDIAKKYFDHDLSTTVILKKQEEKK
;
A
#
# COMPACT_ATOMS: atom_id res chain seq x y z
N GLU A 1 14.49 -9.98 1.66
CA GLU A 1 15.78 -9.30 1.97
C GLU A 1 16.08 -8.04 1.15
N LYS A 2 16.11 -8.03 -0.19
CA LYS A 2 16.49 -6.82 -0.99
C LYS A 2 15.82 -5.50 -0.55
N ILE A 3 14.48 -5.48 -0.48
CA ILE A 3 13.73 -4.29 -0.03
C ILE A 3 14.07 -3.91 1.42
N LYS A 4 14.23 -4.91 2.31
CA LYS A 4 14.68 -4.66 3.70
C LYS A 4 16.04 -3.99 3.71
N ASN A 5 16.93 -4.38 2.81
CA ASN A 5 18.28 -3.83 2.68
C ASN A 5 18.33 -2.46 1.98
N GLY A 6 17.18 -1.87 1.63
CA GLY A 6 17.12 -0.55 0.99
C GLY A 6 17.47 -0.57 -0.49
N ASP A 7 17.36 -1.73 -1.15
CA ASP A 7 17.51 -1.89 -2.60
C ASP A 7 16.27 -1.37 -3.33
N VAL A 8 15.99 -0.08 -3.15
CA VAL A 8 14.92 0.68 -3.80
C VAL A 8 15.52 2.02 -4.23
N THR A 9 15.38 2.34 -5.51
CA THR A 9 15.89 3.59 -6.06
C THR A 9 14.92 4.74 -5.84
N GLN A 10 15.45 5.97 -5.83
CA GLN A 10 14.60 7.16 -5.75
C GLN A 10 13.62 7.25 -6.92
N ALA A 11 14.04 6.85 -8.12
CA ALA A 11 13.19 6.84 -9.31
C ALA A 11 11.99 5.88 -9.18
N GLU A 12 12.18 4.71 -8.55
CA GLU A 12 11.07 3.78 -8.27
C GLU A 12 10.09 4.39 -7.27
N LEU A 13 10.59 5.01 -6.20
CA LEU A 13 9.73 5.70 -5.22
C LEU A 13 8.94 6.84 -5.88
N ASP A 14 9.60 7.71 -6.64
CA ASP A 14 8.96 8.84 -7.30
C ASP A 14 7.89 8.38 -8.30
N LYS A 15 8.18 7.31 -9.07
CA LYS A 15 7.21 6.72 -9.99
C LYS A 15 5.96 6.21 -9.26
N VAL A 16 6.13 5.50 -8.15
CA VAL A 16 5.00 5.00 -7.35
C VAL A 16 4.20 6.17 -6.77
N LYS A 17 4.86 7.20 -6.21
CA LYS A 17 4.17 8.40 -5.68
C LYS A 17 3.31 9.07 -6.74
N ILE A 18 3.86 9.30 -7.94
CA ILE A 18 3.12 9.93 -9.05
C ILE A 18 1.90 9.09 -9.44
N ASN A 19 2.07 7.78 -9.60
CA ASN A 19 0.97 6.89 -9.97
C ASN A 19 -0.11 6.84 -8.90
N THR A 20 0.26 6.75 -7.62
CA THR A 20 -0.69 6.72 -6.50
C THR A 20 -1.46 8.04 -6.37
N LYS A 21 -0.81 9.19 -6.62
CA LYS A 21 -1.53 10.49 -6.68
C LYS A 21 -2.54 10.53 -7.82
N ALA A 22 -2.16 10.05 -9.00
CA ALA A 22 -3.06 9.98 -10.14
C ALA A 22 -4.26 9.06 -9.86
N GLU A 23 -4.03 7.86 -9.30
CA GLU A 23 -5.09 6.94 -8.87
C GLU A 23 -6.04 7.58 -7.84
N PHE A 24 -5.49 8.34 -6.88
CA PHE A 24 -6.30 9.07 -5.92
C PHE A 24 -7.19 10.11 -6.62
N ILE A 25 -6.65 10.95 -7.51
CA ILE A 25 -7.43 11.93 -8.28
C ILE A 25 -8.52 11.24 -9.11
N TYR A 26 -8.20 10.17 -9.83
CA TYR A 26 -9.18 9.42 -10.61
C TYR A 26 -10.28 8.81 -9.74
N SER A 27 -9.96 8.39 -8.51
CA SER A 27 -10.96 7.91 -7.56
C SER A 27 -11.97 9.00 -7.17
N LEU A 28 -11.59 10.28 -7.26
CA LEU A 28 -12.47 11.42 -6.94
C LEU A 28 -13.41 11.80 -8.09
N GLU A 29 -13.18 11.29 -9.30
CA GLU A 29 -14.04 11.57 -10.47
C GLU A 29 -15.37 10.81 -10.45
N SER A 30 -15.45 9.73 -9.66
CA SER A 30 -16.65 8.89 -9.53
C SER A 30 -17.33 9.10 -8.18
N SER A 31 -18.60 9.47 -8.18
CA SER A 31 -19.39 9.64 -6.95
C SER A 31 -19.49 8.36 -6.11
N ASN A 32 -19.52 7.20 -6.76
CA ASN A 32 -19.51 5.90 -6.08
C ASN A 32 -18.17 5.65 -5.37
N SER A 33 -17.07 5.95 -6.04
CA SER A 33 -15.72 5.81 -5.48
C SER A 33 -15.50 6.78 -4.31
N VAL A 34 -15.91 8.05 -4.45
CA VAL A 34 -15.87 9.05 -3.38
C VAL A 34 -16.69 8.61 -2.17
N THR A 35 -17.92 8.14 -2.39
CA THR A 35 -18.79 7.67 -1.29
C THR A 35 -18.17 6.50 -0.55
N SER A 36 -17.59 5.54 -1.28
CA SER A 36 -16.92 4.38 -0.70
C SER A 36 -15.69 4.78 0.11
N LEU A 37 -14.87 5.70 -0.44
CA LEU A 37 -13.67 6.21 0.20
C LEU A 37 -13.99 6.92 1.52
N TYR A 38 -14.90 7.89 1.51
CA TYR A 38 -15.29 8.60 2.72
C TYR A 38 -15.99 7.69 3.72
N GLY A 39 -16.87 6.80 3.25
CA GLY A 39 -17.55 5.82 4.08
C GLY A 39 -16.58 4.94 4.88
N ASP A 40 -15.56 4.39 4.23
CA ASP A 40 -14.52 3.55 4.86
C ASP A 40 -13.77 4.29 5.99
N TYR A 41 -13.43 5.56 5.81
CA TYR A 41 -12.78 6.35 6.86
C TYR A 41 -13.73 6.78 7.98
N TYR A 42 -15.00 7.06 7.67
CA TYR A 42 -16.00 7.37 8.70
C TYR A 42 -16.31 6.15 9.58
N VAL A 43 -16.42 4.95 9.02
CA VAL A 43 -16.66 3.73 9.83
C VAL A 43 -15.45 3.38 10.71
N LYS A 44 -14.23 3.76 10.29
CA LYS A 44 -13.02 3.67 11.12
C LYS A 44 -12.98 4.70 12.26
N GLY A 45 -13.92 5.66 12.28
CA GLY A 45 -14.03 6.69 13.29
C GLY A 45 -12.98 7.80 13.21
N ASN A 46 -12.18 7.84 12.12
CA ASN A 46 -11.14 8.85 11.96
C ASN A 46 -10.91 9.17 10.47
N ILE A 47 -11.36 10.36 10.07
CA ILE A 47 -11.22 10.89 8.70
C ILE A 47 -9.86 11.55 8.44
N GLN A 48 -9.09 11.89 9.49
CA GLN A 48 -7.83 12.62 9.34
C GLN A 48 -6.83 11.97 8.37
N PRO A 49 -6.65 10.63 8.35
CA PRO A 49 -5.71 10.03 7.41
C PRO A 49 -6.10 10.20 5.94
N LEU A 50 -7.39 10.39 5.63
CA LEU A 50 -7.84 10.73 4.28
C LEU A 50 -7.50 12.19 3.95
N LEU A 51 -7.73 13.11 4.88
CA LEU A 51 -7.49 14.55 4.68
C LEU A 51 -6.00 14.87 4.55
N GLU A 52 -5.15 14.12 5.25
CA GLU A 52 -3.69 14.26 5.23
C GLU A 52 -3.02 13.31 4.22
N TYR A 53 -3.79 12.63 3.36
CA TYR A 53 -3.29 11.53 2.52
C TYR A 53 -2.17 11.96 1.58
N GLU A 54 -2.39 13.03 0.81
CA GLU A 54 -1.40 13.54 -0.16
C GLU A 54 -0.12 14.03 0.53
N GLU A 55 -0.27 14.76 1.65
CA GLU A 55 0.86 15.26 2.43
C GLU A 55 1.70 14.11 3.00
N LYS A 56 1.05 13.08 3.54
CA LYS A 56 1.73 11.90 4.08
C LYS A 56 2.40 11.08 2.98
N LEU A 57 1.75 10.94 1.82
CA LEU A 57 2.32 10.26 0.66
C LEU A 57 3.60 10.96 0.17
N ASP A 58 3.61 12.29 0.14
CA ASP A 58 4.79 13.06 -0.26
C ASP A 58 5.96 12.92 0.69
N LYS A 59 5.70 12.78 1.99
CA LYS A 59 6.73 12.64 3.02
C LYS A 59 7.39 11.27 3.07
N ILE A 60 6.87 10.25 2.37
CA ILE A 60 7.46 8.90 2.36
C ILE A 60 8.90 8.96 1.84
N THR A 61 9.83 8.37 2.58
CA THR A 61 11.25 8.29 2.23
C THR A 61 11.69 6.84 1.94
N LEU A 62 12.84 6.68 1.29
CA LEU A 62 13.46 5.35 1.09
C LEU A 62 13.74 4.63 2.42
N LYS A 63 14.06 5.41 3.47
CA LYS A 63 14.28 4.88 4.81
C LYS A 63 13.00 4.27 5.39
N ASP A 64 11.87 4.98 5.27
CA ASP A 64 10.59 4.46 5.74
C ASP A 64 10.25 3.12 5.09
N ILE A 65 10.52 2.96 3.79
CA ILE A 65 10.30 1.71 3.07
C ILE A 65 11.15 0.58 3.66
N SER A 66 12.46 0.82 3.86
CA SER A 66 13.36 -0.18 4.46
C SER A 66 12.96 -0.54 5.89
N ASP A 67 12.60 0.44 6.71
CA ASP A 67 12.26 0.26 8.11
C ASP A 67 10.93 -0.51 8.28
N ILE A 68 9.91 -0.19 7.47
CA ILE A 68 8.63 -0.90 7.45
C ILE A 68 8.80 -2.32 6.88
N ALA A 69 9.62 -2.51 5.86
CA ALA A 69 9.92 -3.84 5.33
C ALA A 69 10.62 -4.73 6.37
N LYS A 70 11.57 -4.19 7.15
CA LYS A 70 12.20 -4.91 8.26
C LYS A 70 11.19 -5.28 9.34
N LYS A 71 10.24 -4.39 9.63
CA LYS A 71 9.24 -4.59 10.68
C LYS A 71 8.20 -5.66 10.33
N TYR A 72 7.69 -5.68 9.10
CA TYR A 72 6.53 -6.52 8.77
C TYR A 72 6.82 -7.70 7.86
N PHE A 73 7.93 -7.71 7.10
CA PHE A 73 8.31 -8.89 6.31
C PHE A 73 9.07 -9.90 7.17
N ASP A 74 8.46 -10.31 8.27
CA ASP A 74 8.98 -11.31 9.20
C ASP A 74 8.40 -12.70 8.87
N HIS A 75 9.26 -13.71 8.77
CA HIS A 75 8.82 -15.08 8.52
C HIS A 75 8.02 -15.66 9.69
N ASP A 76 8.31 -15.24 10.92
CA ASP A 76 7.59 -15.68 12.12
C ASP A 76 6.15 -15.12 12.16
N LEU A 77 5.92 -14.00 11.46
CA LEU A 77 4.59 -13.39 11.26
C LEU A 77 3.97 -13.75 9.91
N SER A 78 4.66 -14.57 9.10
CA SER A 78 4.21 -14.90 7.76
C SER A 78 3.19 -16.02 7.75
N THR A 79 2.14 -15.87 6.93
CA THR A 79 1.21 -16.95 6.61
C THR A 79 1.36 -17.30 5.13
N THR A 80 1.70 -18.55 4.83
CA THR A 80 1.93 -19.02 3.45
C THR A 80 0.87 -20.03 3.05
N VAL A 81 0.15 -19.74 1.96
CA VAL A 81 -0.85 -20.63 1.36
C VAL A 81 -0.37 -21.02 -0.03
N ILE A 82 -0.35 -22.32 -0.34
CA ILE A 82 0.06 -22.84 -1.65
C ILE A 82 -1.15 -23.52 -2.29
N LEU A 83 -1.69 -22.89 -3.33
CA LEU A 83 -2.75 -23.50 -4.15
C LEU A 83 -2.12 -24.44 -5.17
N LYS A 84 -2.48 -25.73 -5.12
CA LYS A 84 -2.05 -26.73 -6.10
C LYS A 84 -3.26 -27.27 -6.86
N LYS A 85 -3.06 -27.61 -8.13
CA LYS A 85 -4.04 -28.38 -8.90
C LYS A 85 -4.26 -29.73 -8.20
N GLN A 86 -5.50 -30.17 -8.11
CA GLN A 86 -5.83 -31.49 -7.56
C GLN A 86 -5.23 -32.58 -8.47
N GLU A 87 -4.45 -33.49 -7.88
CA GLU A 87 -3.98 -34.69 -8.59
C GLU A 87 -5.15 -35.68 -8.69
N GLU A 88 -5.58 -36.00 -9.92
CA GLU A 88 -6.50 -37.10 -10.16
C GLU A 88 -5.76 -38.41 -9.88
N LYS A 89 -6.15 -39.10 -8.79
CA LYS A 89 -5.67 -40.47 -8.54
C LYS A 89 -6.21 -41.38 -9.66
N LYS A 90 -5.31 -41.89 -10.50
CA LYS A 90 -5.61 -43.01 -11.42
C LYS A 90 -5.80 -44.30 -10.64
#